data_AF-A0A1J8Q8H5-F1
#
_entry.id   AF-A0A1J8Q8H5-F1
#
_cell.length_a   1.000
_cell.length_b   1.000
_cell.length_c   1.000
_cell.angle_alpha   90.00
_cell.angle_beta   90.00
_cell.angle_gamma   90.00
#
_symmetry.space_group_name_H-M   'P 1'
#
loop_
_entity.id
_entity.type
_entity.pdbx_description
1 polymer ?
#
loop_
_entity_poly.entity_id
_entity_poly.type
_entity_poly.pdbx_seq_one_letter_code
_entity_poly.pdbx_strand_id
1 'polypeptide(L)'
;MGKYDHIPKLTGADDYISWETQVRLALTNQDLWCHVTDKVDPTDILGSASYLPVAAAPATPTDAEKAPMCTWLIDDSKAMTILLRRLTPSVSLLIPRATGNVTARVAWKILINLLSVGWMLSKGWKCSFHGGPAFYVL
;
A
#
# COMPACT_ATOMS: atom_id res chain seq x y z
N MET A 1 14.79 -11.63 -18.32
CA MET A 1 14.45 -11.55 -16.88
C MET A 1 13.92 -10.15 -16.62
N GLY A 2 12.68 -10.03 -16.18
CA GLY A 2 12.03 -8.76 -15.83
C GLY A 2 12.57 -8.18 -14.52
N LYS A 3 12.49 -6.83 -14.40
CA LYS A 3 13.00 -6.03 -13.26
C LYS A 3 12.55 -6.52 -11.87
N TYR A 4 11.42 -7.23 -11.77
CA TYR A 4 10.82 -7.68 -10.51
C TYR A 4 10.68 -9.21 -10.42
N ASP A 5 11.43 -9.96 -11.23
CA ASP A 5 11.32 -11.42 -11.23
C ASP A 5 11.72 -12.05 -9.89
N HIS A 6 12.56 -11.35 -9.12
CA HIS A 6 13.02 -11.70 -7.77
C HIS A 6 11.93 -11.60 -6.69
N ILE A 7 10.81 -10.90 -6.96
CA ILE A 7 9.69 -10.84 -6.03
C ILE A 7 8.94 -12.18 -6.10
N PRO A 8 8.84 -12.94 -4.99
CA PRO A 8 8.13 -14.21 -4.99
C PRO A 8 6.64 -13.99 -5.24
N LYS A 9 5.95 -15.01 -5.74
CA LYS A 9 4.51 -14.93 -5.96
C LYS A 9 3.78 -15.06 -4.64
N LEU A 10 2.85 -14.15 -4.35
CA LEU A 10 2.04 -14.20 -3.14
C LEU A 10 0.84 -15.13 -3.34
N THR A 11 0.95 -16.34 -2.80
CA THR A 11 -0.12 -17.36 -2.88
C THR A 11 -0.97 -17.42 -1.61
N GLY A 12 -0.38 -17.07 -0.47
CA GLY A 12 -1.04 -17.08 0.83
C GLY A 12 -0.10 -16.65 1.94
N ALA A 13 -0.45 -17.03 3.16
CA ALA A 13 0.28 -16.66 4.37
C ALA A 13 1.74 -17.12 4.39
N ASP A 14 2.05 -18.34 3.93
CA ASP A 14 3.39 -18.90 4.10
C ASP A 14 4.47 -18.13 3.31
N ASP A 15 4.10 -17.53 2.18
CA ASP A 15 4.99 -16.72 1.35
C ASP A 15 5.02 -15.24 1.76
N TYR A 16 4.20 -14.85 2.74
CA TYR A 16 3.94 -13.44 3.07
C TYR A 16 5.21 -12.68 3.47
N ILE A 17 6.01 -13.21 4.40
CA ILE A 17 7.20 -12.51 4.92
C ILE A 17 8.24 -12.31 3.81
N SER A 18 8.46 -13.33 2.99
CA SER A 18 9.40 -13.28 1.85
C SER A 18 8.91 -12.28 0.79
N TRP A 19 7.61 -12.28 0.50
CA TRP A 19 7.00 -11.32 -0.42
C TRP A 19 7.07 -9.88 0.11
N GLU A 20 6.68 -9.64 1.36
CA GLU A 20 6.68 -8.33 1.99
C GLU A 20 8.09 -7.72 1.95
N THR A 21 9.10 -8.50 2.33
CA THR A 21 10.50 -8.08 2.33
C THR A 21 10.97 -7.64 0.93
N GLN A 22 10.69 -8.44 -0.09
CA GLN A 22 11.12 -8.14 -1.46
C GLN A 22 10.37 -6.95 -2.07
N VAL A 23 9.07 -6.83 -1.80
CA VAL A 23 8.27 -5.68 -2.22
C VAL A 23 8.76 -4.40 -1.57
N ARG A 24 9.03 -4.43 -0.25
CA ARG A 24 9.58 -3.28 0.47
C ARG A 24 10.93 -2.86 -0.11
N LEU A 25 11.85 -3.79 -0.36
CA LEU A 25 13.13 -3.49 -1.01
C LEU A 25 12.94 -2.88 -2.41
N ALA A 26 12.03 -3.43 -3.22
CA ALA A 26 11.76 -2.92 -4.57
C ALA A 26 11.16 -1.51 -4.58
N LEU A 27 10.35 -1.17 -3.57
CA LEU A 27 9.80 0.16 -3.35
C LEU A 27 10.86 1.14 -2.86
N THR A 28 11.66 0.75 -1.85
CA THR A 28 12.76 1.58 -1.32
C THR A 28 13.80 1.89 -2.40
N ASN A 29 14.16 0.91 -3.24
CA ASN A 29 15.10 1.12 -4.36
C ASN A 29 14.61 2.11 -5.42
N GLN A 30 13.32 2.44 -5.43
CA GLN A 30 12.72 3.39 -6.36
C GLN A 30 12.19 4.65 -5.66
N ASP A 31 12.50 4.81 -4.37
CA ASP A 31 11.99 5.91 -3.54
C ASP A 31 10.44 6.01 -3.54
N LEU A 32 9.77 4.86 -3.64
CA LEU A 32 8.31 4.76 -3.66
C LEU A 32 7.73 4.30 -2.32
N TRP A 33 8.59 4.00 -1.35
CA TRP A 33 8.15 3.52 -0.04
C TRP A 33 7.31 4.55 0.71
N CYS A 34 7.61 5.84 0.53
CA CYS A 34 6.86 6.97 1.09
C CYS A 34 5.37 6.98 0.67
N HIS A 35 5.02 6.43 -0.51
CA HIS A 35 3.64 6.31 -0.98
C HIS A 35 2.86 5.18 -0.30
N VAL A 36 3.56 4.25 0.34
CA VAL A 36 3.00 3.01 0.89
C VAL A 36 2.94 3.04 2.41
N THR A 37 3.99 3.54 3.05
CA THR A 37 4.09 3.69 4.51
C THR A 37 3.07 4.69 5.05
N ASP A 38 2.60 4.45 6.27
CA ASP A 38 1.85 5.43 7.07
C ASP A 38 2.69 6.02 8.20
N LYS A 39 3.93 5.55 8.36
CA LYS A 39 4.86 6.09 9.34
C LYS A 39 5.37 7.45 8.87
N VAL A 40 5.35 8.40 9.79
CA VAL A 40 6.03 9.68 9.64
C VAL A 40 7.23 9.59 10.56
N ASP A 41 8.42 9.49 9.99
CA ASP A 41 9.68 9.48 10.75
C ASP A 41 10.46 10.75 10.40
N PRO A 42 10.55 11.72 11.32
CA PRO A 42 11.26 12.98 11.05
C PRO A 42 12.78 12.78 10.83
N THR A 43 13.32 11.60 11.14
CA THR A 43 14.73 11.24 10.93
C THR A 43 14.98 10.43 9.66
N ASP A 44 13.93 9.89 9.05
CA ASP A 44 13.99 9.13 7.79
C ASP A 44 13.07 9.76 6.74
N ILE A 45 13.65 10.64 5.92
CA ILE A 45 12.94 11.38 4.87
C ILE A 45 12.40 10.42 3.79
N LEU A 46 13.08 9.30 3.51
CA LEU A 46 12.64 8.29 2.54
C LEU A 46 11.59 7.34 3.15
N GLY A 47 11.63 7.18 4.48
CA GLY A 47 10.67 6.41 5.29
C GLY A 47 9.38 7.15 5.63
N SER A 48 9.35 8.46 5.43
CA SER A 48 8.21 9.30 5.77
C SER A 48 7.07 9.20 4.76
N ALA A 49 5.85 9.07 5.27
CA ALA A 49 4.63 9.03 4.47
C ALA A 49 4.48 10.29 3.60
N SER A 50 4.39 10.09 2.28
CA SER A 50 4.06 11.11 1.29
C SER A 50 2.54 11.25 1.16
N TYR A 51 2.05 12.46 0.89
CA TYR A 51 0.62 12.74 0.74
C TYR A 51 0.38 13.52 -0.55
N LEU A 52 -0.77 13.26 -1.17
CA LEU A 52 -1.19 14.01 -2.35
C LEU A 52 -1.24 15.51 -1.98
N PRO A 53 -0.51 16.39 -2.70
CA PRO A 53 -0.56 17.82 -2.46
C PRO A 53 -2.00 18.34 -2.61
N VAL A 54 -2.39 19.26 -1.73
CA VAL A 54 -3.71 19.90 -1.78
C VAL A 54 -3.53 21.29 -2.36
N ALA A 55 -4.28 21.59 -3.43
CA ALA A 55 -4.29 22.92 -4.03
C ALA A 55 -4.96 23.93 -3.09
N ALA A 56 -4.46 25.17 -3.06
CA ALA A 56 -5.03 26.24 -2.25
C ALA A 56 -6.50 26.52 -2.60
N ALA A 57 -6.86 26.36 -3.88
CA ALA A 57 -8.23 26.39 -4.38
C ALA A 57 -8.59 25.05 -5.04
N PRO A 58 -9.27 24.11 -4.32
CA PRO A 58 -9.53 22.76 -4.82
C PRO A 58 -10.32 22.68 -6.13
N ALA A 59 -11.19 23.66 -6.39
CA ALA A 59 -11.99 23.73 -7.60
C ALA A 59 -11.20 24.21 -8.83
N THR A 60 -10.07 24.89 -8.62
CA THR A 60 -9.27 25.53 -9.66
C THR A 60 -7.78 25.50 -9.31
N PRO A 61 -7.15 24.31 -9.28
CA PRO A 61 -5.71 24.20 -9.05
C PRO A 61 -4.96 24.94 -10.16
N THR A 62 -3.94 25.71 -9.78
CA THR A 62 -3.05 26.37 -10.73
C THR A 62 -2.14 25.34 -11.43
N ASP A 63 -1.58 25.66 -12.59
CA ASP A 63 -0.70 24.72 -13.30
C ASP A 63 0.57 24.40 -12.50
N ALA A 64 1.03 25.34 -11.67
CA ALA A 64 2.12 25.13 -10.72
C ALA A 64 1.77 24.12 -9.61
N GLU A 65 0.50 24.05 -9.18
CA GLU A 65 0.02 23.07 -8.20
C GLU A 65 -0.33 21.72 -8.85
N LYS A 66 -0.82 21.73 -10.10
CA LYS A 66 -1.13 20.49 -10.83
C LYS A 66 0.11 19.65 -11.08
N ALA A 67 1.25 20.26 -11.38
CA ALA A 67 2.50 19.54 -11.66
C ALA A 67 2.90 18.57 -10.53
N PRO A 68 3.06 19.00 -9.26
CA PRO A 68 3.38 18.09 -8.17
C PRO A 68 2.27 17.08 -7.85
N MET A 69 0.99 17.44 -8.04
CA MET A 69 -0.13 16.49 -7.89
C MET A 69 -0.06 15.36 -8.93
N CYS A 70 0.20 15.70 -10.20
CA CYS A 70 0.36 14.73 -11.27
C CYS A 70 1.58 13.82 -11.03
N THR A 71 2.71 14.38 -10.62
CA THR A 71 3.91 13.59 -10.27
C THR A 71 3.59 12.60 -9.14
N TRP A 72 2.93 13.07 -8.09
CA TRP A 72 2.53 12.22 -6.97
C TRP A 72 1.63 11.07 -7.39
N LEU A 73 0.62 11.33 -8.25
CA LEU A 73 -0.28 10.31 -8.77
C LEU A 73 0.43 9.29 -9.66
N ILE A 74 1.40 9.74 -10.46
CA ILE A 74 2.24 8.84 -11.28
C ILE A 74 3.05 7.92 -10.37
N ASP A 75 3.69 8.45 -9.33
CA ASP A 75 4.51 7.66 -8.43
C ASP A 75 3.68 6.69 -7.57
N ASP A 76 2.50 7.11 -7.11
CA ASP A 76 1.53 6.21 -6.46
C ASP A 76 1.11 5.06 -7.40
N SER A 77 0.88 5.35 -8.69
CA SER A 77 0.54 4.32 -9.69
C SER A 77 1.69 3.33 -9.94
N LYS A 78 2.95 3.79 -9.90
CA LYS A 78 4.14 2.93 -9.99
C LYS A 78 4.26 2.03 -8.76
N ALA A 79 4.08 2.60 -7.57
CA ALA A 79 4.06 1.84 -6.32
C ALA A 79 2.98 0.77 -6.37
N MET A 80 1.78 1.13 -6.80
CA MET A 80 0.66 0.19 -6.97
C MET A 80 0.98 -0.92 -7.96
N THR A 81 1.65 -0.61 -9.07
CA THR A 81 2.07 -1.62 -10.05
C THR A 81 3.05 -2.62 -9.47
N ILE A 82 3.98 -2.18 -8.60
CA ILE A 82 4.93 -3.05 -7.91
C ILE A 82 4.20 -3.96 -6.92
N LEU A 83 3.28 -3.40 -6.12
CA LEU A 83 2.46 -4.15 -5.17
C LEU A 83 1.67 -5.28 -5.86
N LEU A 84 1.13 -5.01 -7.06
CA LEU A 84 0.29 -5.96 -7.79
C LEU A 84 1.04 -6.95 -8.68
N ARG A 85 2.33 -6.72 -8.98
CA ARG A 85 3.09 -7.44 -10.03
C ARG A 85 3.17 -8.95 -9.83
N ARG A 86 3.00 -9.43 -8.59
CA ARG A 86 3.21 -10.84 -8.19
C ARG A 86 2.11 -11.40 -7.29
N LEU A 87 0.90 -10.87 -7.38
CA LEU A 87 -0.25 -11.42 -6.66
C LEU A 87 -0.90 -12.57 -7.45
N THR A 88 -1.40 -13.58 -6.74
CA THR A 88 -2.36 -14.52 -7.35
C THR A 88 -3.68 -13.81 -7.67
N PRO A 89 -4.46 -14.30 -8.64
CA PRO A 89 -5.76 -13.72 -8.96
C PRO A 89 -6.68 -13.61 -7.73
N SER A 90 -6.68 -14.62 -6.86
CA SER A 90 -7.48 -14.64 -5.63
C SER A 90 -7.12 -13.51 -4.67
N VAL A 91 -5.82 -13.21 -4.48
CA VAL A 91 -5.37 -12.10 -3.64
C VAL A 91 -5.61 -10.75 -4.31
N SER A 92 -5.45 -10.69 -5.63
CA SER A 92 -5.71 -9.48 -6.43
C SER A 92 -7.19 -9.04 -6.35
N LEU A 93 -8.13 -9.98 -6.25
CA LEU A 93 -9.55 -9.70 -6.08
C LEU A 93 -9.90 -9.08 -4.72
N LEU A 94 -9.04 -9.24 -3.71
CA LEU A 94 -9.26 -8.66 -2.37
C LEU A 94 -8.96 -7.16 -2.33
N ILE A 95 -8.25 -6.64 -3.32
CA ILE A 95 -7.93 -5.22 -3.42
C ILE A 95 -9.06 -4.55 -4.21
N PRO A 96 -9.80 -3.59 -3.61
CA PRO A 96 -10.86 -2.88 -4.32
C PRO A 96 -10.27 -2.13 -5.51
N ARG A 97 -10.47 -2.64 -6.72
CA ARG A 97 -10.08 -1.96 -7.96
C ARG A 97 -11.20 -1.09 -8.55
N ALA A 98 -12.44 -1.32 -8.11
CA ALA A 98 -13.65 -0.75 -8.74
C ALA A 98 -14.15 0.56 -8.09
N THR A 99 -13.76 0.85 -6.85
CA THR A 99 -14.11 2.09 -6.14
C THR A 99 -12.93 3.05 -6.23
N GLY A 100 -13.14 4.21 -6.86
CA GLY A 100 -12.09 5.17 -7.22
C GLY A 100 -11.11 5.53 -6.10
N ASN A 101 -9.89 5.89 -6.52
CA ASN A 101 -8.80 6.42 -5.69
C ASN A 101 -8.26 5.50 -4.58
N VAL A 102 -8.17 4.19 -4.80
CA VAL A 102 -7.37 3.33 -3.92
C VAL A 102 -5.89 3.62 -4.16
N THR A 103 -5.28 4.30 -3.20
CA THR A 103 -3.83 4.60 -3.20
C THR A 103 -3.02 3.35 -2.88
N ALA A 104 -1.74 3.35 -3.25
CA ALA A 104 -0.82 2.26 -2.94
C ALA A 104 -0.79 1.93 -1.44
N ARG A 105 -0.90 2.95 -0.58
CA ARG A 105 -1.04 2.81 0.88
C ARG A 105 -2.25 1.99 1.29
N VAL A 106 -3.42 2.26 0.73
CA VAL A 106 -4.66 1.54 1.10
C VAL A 106 -4.55 0.08 0.69
N ALA A 107 -4.06 -0.18 -0.52
CA ALA A 107 -3.86 -1.55 -0.99
C ALA A 107 -2.85 -2.31 -0.13
N TRP A 108 -1.75 -1.67 0.24
CA TRP A 108 -0.78 -2.24 1.17
C TRP A 108 -1.44 -2.61 2.50
N LYS A 109 -2.16 -1.68 3.15
CA LYS A 109 -2.85 -1.96 4.42
C LYS A 109 -3.80 -3.15 4.35
N ILE A 110 -4.57 -3.26 3.27
CA ILE A 110 -5.48 -4.41 3.04
C ILE A 110 -4.67 -5.71 2.96
N LEU A 111 -3.58 -5.72 2.18
CA LEU A 111 -2.72 -6.89 2.03
C LEU A 111 -2.07 -7.31 3.35
N ILE A 112 -1.44 -6.38 4.07
CA ILE A 112 -0.80 -6.67 5.37
C ILE A 112 -1.84 -7.23 6.34
N ASN A 113 -3.01 -6.59 6.47
CA ASN A 113 -4.01 -7.00 7.45
C ASN A 113 -4.58 -8.38 7.14
N LEU A 114 -4.95 -8.65 5.88
CA LEU A 114 -5.52 -9.94 5.50
C LEU A 114 -4.50 -11.07 5.60
N LEU A 115 -3.26 -10.83 5.19
CA LEU A 115 -2.23 -11.86 5.15
C LEU A 115 -1.56 -12.06 6.49
N SER A 116 -1.42 -11.02 7.31
CA SER A 116 -0.96 -11.13 8.70
C SER A 116 -1.96 -11.90 9.56
N VAL A 117 -3.25 -11.60 9.46
CA VAL A 117 -4.30 -12.39 10.13
C VAL A 117 -4.32 -13.82 9.59
N GLY A 118 -4.31 -14.00 8.27
CA GLY A 118 -4.29 -15.34 7.67
C GLY A 118 -3.08 -16.16 8.11
N TRP A 119 -1.91 -15.53 8.24
CA TRP A 119 -0.69 -16.15 8.74
C TRP A 119 -0.74 -16.46 10.23
N MET A 120 -1.27 -15.55 11.05
CA MET A 120 -1.48 -15.82 12.46
C MET A 120 -2.41 -17.02 12.66
N LEU A 121 -3.54 -17.06 11.94
CA LEU A 121 -4.48 -18.18 11.98
C LEU A 121 -3.83 -19.49 11.47
N SER A 122 -3.03 -19.46 10.39
CA SER A 122 -2.35 -20.66 9.86
C SER A 122 -1.29 -21.22 10.83
N LYS A 123 -0.70 -20.36 11.67
CA LYS A 123 0.21 -20.76 12.75
C LYS A 123 -0.52 -21.13 14.06
N GLY A 124 -1.84 -21.26 14.02
CA GLY A 124 -2.65 -21.68 15.17
C GLY A 124 -2.88 -20.60 16.22
N TRP A 125 -2.58 -19.34 15.92
CA TRP A 125 -2.89 -18.23 16.82
C TRP A 125 -4.39 -17.93 16.75
N LYS A 126 -5.03 -17.77 17.92
CA LYS A 126 -6.42 -17.33 17.99
C LYS A 126 -6.49 -15.81 17.81
N CYS A 127 -6.87 -15.34 16.62
CA CYS A 127 -7.19 -13.92 16.42
C CYS A 127 -8.53 -13.60 17.08
N SER A 128 -8.50 -12.79 18.15
CA SER A 128 -9.71 -12.25 18.78
C SER A 128 -9.97 -10.86 18.22
N PHE A 129 -10.83 -10.76 17.21
CA PHE A 129 -11.28 -9.46 16.69
C PHE A 129 -12.14 -8.78 17.75
N HIS A 130 -11.55 -7.83 18.47
CA HIS A 130 -12.31 -6.93 19.32
C HIS A 130 -12.94 -5.87 18.41
N GLY A 131 -14.18 -6.10 18.02
CA GLY A 131 -15.01 -5.06 17.40
C GLY A 131 -15.11 -3.88 18.37
N GLY A 132 -14.42 -2.78 18.07
CA GLY A 132 -14.60 -1.54 18.82
C GLY A 132 -16.05 -1.06 18.72
N PRO A 133 -16.61 -0.43 19.77
CA PRO A 133 -18.00 0.00 19.76
C PRO A 133 -18.23 1.01 18.64
N ALA A 134 -19.31 0.80 17.87
CA ALA A 134 -19.88 1.81 17.00
C ALA A 134 -20.32 2.98 17.88
N PHE A 135 -19.57 4.08 17.85
CA PHE A 135 -20.04 5.34 18.40
C PHE A 135 -21.14 5.88 17.47
N TYR A 136 -22.39 5.53 17.77
CA TYR A 136 -23.52 6.38 17.42
C TYR A 136 -23.48 7.57 18.39
N VAL A 137 -23.11 8.74 17.87
CA VAL A 137 -23.38 10.00 18.56
C VAL A 137 -24.71 10.51 18.00
N LEU A 138 -25.72 10.54 18.86
CA LEU A 138 -27.00 11.24 18.63
C LEU A 138 -26.79 12.74 18.63
#